data_AF-A0A0B0EF79-F1
#
_entry.id   AF-A0A0B0EF79-F1
#
_cell.length_a   1.000
_cell.length_b   1.000
_cell.length_c   1.000
_cell.angle_alpha   90.00
_cell.angle_beta   90.00
_cell.angle_gamma   90.00
#
_symmetry.space_group_name_H-M   'P 1'
#
loop_
_entity.id
_entity.type
_entity.pdbx_description
1 polymer ?
#
loop_
_entity_poly.entity_id
_entity_poly.type
_entity_poly.pdbx_seq_one_letter_code
_entity_poly.pdbx_strand_id
1 'polypeptide(L)' 'MAKKIIVRAPNWVGDVVMATPAFRYIRENFADSRITLLIKKNLRCIIDGSSWFDEVVELKPKVKKKQKRILLFAGSIER' A
#
# COMPACT_ATOMS: atom_id res chain seq x y z
N MET A 1 26.85 1.58 10.93
CA MET A 1 25.46 1.33 11.41
C MET A 1 24.59 1.12 10.18
N ALA A 2 23.98 -0.06 10.01
CA ALA A 2 23.13 -0.33 8.84
C ALA A 2 21.86 0.55 8.90
N LYS A 3 21.61 1.31 7.84
CA LYS A 3 20.43 2.18 7.76
C LYS A 3 19.18 1.34 7.49
N LYS A 4 18.05 1.72 8.10
CA LYS A 4 16.74 1.10 7.86
C LYS A 4 15.92 2.04 6.98
N ILE A 5 15.46 1.53 5.83
CA ILE A 5 14.70 2.28 4.84
C ILE A 5 13.33 1.63 4.71
N ILE A 6 12.28 2.45 4.74
CA ILE A 6 10.91 1.98 4.47
C ILE A 6 10.43 2.66 3.19
N VAL A 7 10.01 1.86 2.21
CA VAL A 7 9.46 2.32 0.94
C VAL A 7 7.96 2.07 0.94
N ARG A 8 7.15 3.09 0.66
CA ARG A 8 5.70 2.97 0.54
C ARG A 8 5.32 2.83 -0.93
N ALA A 9 4.80 1.67 -1.32
CA ALA A 9 4.34 1.45 -2.69
C ALA A 9 3.13 2.34 -3.04
N PRO A 10 3.00 2.75 -4.31
CA PRO A 10 1.77 3.32 -4.83
C PRO A 10 0.54 2.41 -4.64
N ASN A 11 -0.65 2.97 -4.87
CA ASN A 11 -1.92 2.31 -4.52
C ASN A 11 -2.65 1.68 -5.71
N TRP A 12 -2.16 1.88 -6.94
CA TRP A 12 -2.73 1.43 -8.20
C TRP A 12 -1.74 0.53 -8.94
N VAL A 13 -2.23 -0.41 -9.75
CA VAL A 13 -1.39 -1.39 -10.45
C VAL A 13 -0.36 -0.71 -11.35
N GLY A 14 -0.82 0.21 -12.23
CA GLY A 14 0.06 0.92 -13.17
C GLY A 14 1.18 1.68 -12.44
N ASP A 15 0.85 2.40 -11.38
CA ASP A 15 1.83 3.14 -10.60
C ASP A 15 2.87 2.23 -9.95
N VAL A 16 2.47 1.07 -9.40
CA VAL A 16 3.42 0.12 -8.80
C VAL A 16 4.35 -0.46 -9.86
N VAL A 17 3.82 -0.80 -11.04
CA VAL A 17 4.64 -1.27 -12.18
C VAL A 17 5.65 -0.19 -12.59
N MET A 18 5.20 1.06 -12.75
CA MET A 18 6.07 2.20 -13.09
C MET A 18 7.09 2.53 -11.99
N ALA A 19 6.83 2.17 -10.73
CA ALA A 19 7.75 2.37 -9.61
C ALA A 19 8.82 1.27 -9.50
N THR A 20 8.69 0.15 -10.22
CA THR A 20 9.68 -0.95 -10.15
C THR A 20 11.12 -0.55 -10.50
N PRO A 21 11.40 0.34 -11.49
CA PRO A 21 12.77 0.80 -11.74
C PRO A 21 13.33 1.59 -10.55
N ALA A 22 12.49 2.37 -9.87
CA ALA A 22 12.88 3.11 -8.67
C ALA A 22 13.19 2.15 -7.50
N PHE A 23 12.40 1.09 -7.32
CA PHE A 23 12.67 0.07 -6.29
C PHE A 23 14.02 -0.61 -6.51
N ARG A 24 14.29 -1.02 -7.75
CA ARG A 24 15.59 -1.59 -8.14
C ARG A 24 16.73 -0.62 -7.85
N TYR A 25 16.58 0.64 -8.26
CA TYR A 25 17.60 1.67 -8.06
C TYR A 25 17.89 1.92 -6.58
N ILE A 26 16.87 1.94 -5.72
CA ILE A 26 17.06 2.05 -4.27
C ILE A 26 17.86 0.85 -3.75
N ARG A 27 17.55 -0.38 -4.19
CA ARG A 27 18.32 -1.55 -3.76
C ARG A 27 19.79 -1.44 -4.16
N GLU A 28 20.07 -1.05 -5.40
CA GLU A 28 21.41 -0.91 -5.95
C GLU A 28 22.25 0.15 -5.21
N ASN A 29 21.66 1.30 -4.86
CA ASN A 29 22.40 2.41 -4.22
C ASN A 29 22.50 2.28 -2.70
N PHE A 30 21.63 1.47 -2.09
CA PHE A 30 21.60 1.24 -0.65
C PHE A 30 21.80 -0.24 -0.33
N ALA A 31 22.73 -0.92 -1.01
CA ALA A 31 22.93 -2.37 -0.91
C ALA A 31 23.03 -2.89 0.54
N ASP A 32 23.73 -2.15 1.42
CA ASP A 32 23.94 -2.55 2.82
C ASP A 32 22.79 -2.17 3.78
N SER A 33 21.75 -1.50 3.28
CA SER A 33 20.61 -1.07 4.11
C SER A 33 19.53 -2.15 4.17
N ARG A 34 18.82 -2.23 5.30
CA ARG A 34 17.60 -3.05 5.37
C ARG A 34 16.44 -2.27 4.77
N ILE A 35 15.88 -2.73 3.66
CA ILE A 35 14.76 -2.10 2.94
C ILE A 35 13.48 -2.90 3.17
N THR A 36 12.47 -2.25 3.73
CA THR A 36 11.13 -2.81 3.91
C THR A 36 10.14 -2.13 2.95
N LEU A 37 9.40 -2.91 2.15
CA LEU A 37 8.31 -2.39 1.32
C LEU A 37 6.97 -2.46 2.06
N LEU A 38 6.21 -1.36 2.03
CA LEU A 38 4.81 -1.30 2.45
C LEU A 38 3.90 -1.27 1.23
N ILE A 39 3.17 -2.36 0.98
CA ILE A 39 2.33 -2.52 -0.22
C ILE A 39 0.93 -3.01 0.13
N LYS A 40 -0.09 -2.67 -0.68
CA LYS A 40 -1.41 -3.29 -0.52
C LYS A 40 -1.33 -4.77 -0.88
N LYS A 41 -2.04 -5.62 -0.12
CA LYS A 41 -2.09 -7.07 -0.34
C LYS A 41 -2.37 -7.46 -1.80
N ASN A 42 -3.33 -6.81 -2.45
CA ASN A 42 -3.72 -7.12 -3.83
C ASN A 42 -2.69 -6.66 -4.90
N LEU A 43 -1.63 -5.97 -4.50
CA LEU A 43 -0.55 -5.51 -5.39
C LEU A 43 0.77 -6.25 -5.13
N ARG A 44 0.82 -7.12 -4.11
CA ARG A 44 2.02 -7.86 -3.71
C ARG A 44 2.61 -8.68 -4.87
N CYS A 45 1.76 -9.29 -5.68
CA CYS A 45 2.17 -10.12 -6.81
C CYS A 45 3.03 -9.39 -7.85
N ILE A 46 2.95 -8.05 -7.95
CA ILE A 46 3.71 -7.25 -8.92
C ILE A 46 5.22 -7.31 -8.65
N ILE A 47 5.61 -7.54 -7.39
CA ILE A 47 7.01 -7.54 -6.96
C ILE A 47 7.48 -8.92 -6.47
N ASP A 48 6.70 -9.97 -6.70
CA ASP A 48 7.10 -11.34 -6.36
C ASP A 48 8.31 -11.77 -7.19
N GLY A 49 9.22 -12.53 -6.56
CA GLY A 49 10.49 -12.93 -7.15
C GLY A 49 11.57 -11.85 -7.21
N SER A 50 11.27 -10.60 -6.83
CA SER A 50 12.28 -9.54 -6.76
C SER A 50 13.16 -9.66 -5.50
N SER A 51 14.45 -9.32 -5.64
CA SER A 51 15.43 -9.26 -4.54
C SER A 51 15.63 -7.83 -4.01
N TRP A 52 14.73 -6.91 -4.34
CA TRP A 52 14.89 -5.49 -4.04
C TRP A 52 14.59 -5.12 -2.60
N PHE A 53 13.93 -6.00 -1.85
CA PHE A 53 13.46 -5.74 -0.49
C PHE A 53 13.83 -6.90 0.42
N ASP A 54 14.28 -6.56 1.63
CA ASP A 54 14.58 -7.54 2.68
C ASP A 54 13.29 -8.04 3.36
N GLU A 55 12.25 -7.19 3.36
CA GLU A 55 10.98 -7.47 3.99
C GLU A 55 9.85 -6.77 3.23
N VAL A 56 8.69 -7.40 3.15
CA VAL A 56 7.49 -6.77 2.57
C VAL A 56 6.31 -6.95 3.51
N VAL A 57 5.70 -5.83 3.86
CA VAL A 57 4.57 -5.76 4.77
C VAL A 57 3.32 -5.39 3.99
N GLU A 58 2.33 -6.27 4.05
CA GLU A 58 1.02 -6.04 3.47
C GLU A 58 0.19 -5.07 4.33
N LEU A 59 -0.31 -4.02 3.70
CA LEU A 59 -1.15 -3.04 4.36
C LEU A 59 -2.59 -3.52 4.45
N LYS A 60 -3.13 -3.45 5.67
CA LYS A 60 -4.55 -3.68 5.93
C LYS A 60 -5.36 -2.46 5.45
N PRO A 61 -6.47 -2.66 4.70
CA PRO A 61 -7.35 -1.55 4.35
C PRO A 61 -7.93 -0.91 5.61
N LYS A 62 -8.01 0.42 5.64
CA LYS A 62 -8.67 1.15 6.73
C LYS A 62 -10.16 0.76 6.74
N VAL A 63 -10.61 0.13 7.82
CA VAL A 63 -12.03 -0.11 8.07
C VAL A 63 -12.71 1.25 8.29
N LYS A 64 -13.60 1.67 7.38
CA LYS A 64 -14.41 2.87 7.59
C LYS A 64 -15.45 2.57 8.69
N LYS A 65 -15.44 3.32 9.79
CA LYS A 65 -16.52 3.26 10.79
C LYS A 65 -17.82 3.66 10.11
N LYS A 66 -18.83 2.77 10.10
CA LYS A 66 -20.14 3.02 9.51
C LYS A 66 -20.87 4.04 10.41
N GLN A 67 -20.96 5.30 9.99
CA GLN A 67 -21.76 6.30 10.68
C GLN A 67 -23.23 6.02 10.35
N LYS A 68 -24.02 5.59 11.35
CA LYS A 68 -25.47 5.37 11.21
C LYS A 68 -26.15 6.72 10.98
N ARG A 69 -26.31 7.16 9.73
CA ARG A 69 -27.28 8.20 9.38
C ARG A 69 -28.66 7.59 9.51
N ILE A 70 -29.38 7.98 10.56
CA ILE A 70 -30.77 7.62 10.77
C ILE A 70 -31.57 8.25 9.62
N LEU A 71 -32.30 7.43 8.87
CA LEU A 71 -33.20 7.88 7.82
C LEU A 71 -34.51 8.32 8.48
N LEU A 72 -34.54 9.55 9.00
CA LEU A 72 -35.77 10.25 9.37
C LEU A 72 -36.36 10.88 8.11
N PHE A 73 -36.94 10.07 7.23
CA PHE A 73 -37.89 10.54 6.21
C PHE A 73 -38.93 9.45 5.99
N ALA A 74 -39.75 9.26 7.02
CA ALA A 74 -41.01 8.52 6.92
C ALA A 74 -42.04 9.37 7.67
N GLY A 75 -42.76 10.22 6.92
CA GLY A 75 -43.79 11.08 7.49
C GLY A 75 -44.03 12.36 6.70
N SER A 76 -44.29 12.26 5.40
CA SER A 76 -45.13 13.24 4.69
C SER A 76 -45.59 12.68 3.35
N ILE A 77 -46.31 11.58 3.41
CA ILE A 77 -47.35 11.24 2.45
C ILE A 77 -48.60 11.05 3.29
N GLU A 78 -49.38 12.11 3.46
CA GLU A 78 -50.84 12.06 3.56
C GLU A 78 -51.43 13.47 3.49
N ARG A 79 -52.25 13.66 2.44
CA ARG A 79 -53.10 14.79 2.05
C ARG A 79 -52.48 15.91 1.22
#